data_AF-A0A7S3T5D7-F1
#
_entry.id   AF-A0A7S3T5D7-F1
#
_cell.length_a   1.000
_cell.length_b   1.000
_cell.length_c   1.000
_cell.angle_alpha   90.00
_cell.angle_beta   90.00
_cell.angle_gamma   90.00
#
_symmetry.space_group_name_H-M   'P 1'
#
loop_
_entity.id
_entity.type
_entity.pdbx_description
1 polymer ?
#
loop_
_entity_poly.entity_id
_entity_poly.type
_entity_poly.pdbx_seq_one_letter_code
_entity_poly.pdbx_strand_id
1 'polypeptide(L)'
;IAAAHGVIQQRAPAWESAQSESDCVPHPYQPPQPTPMRALLVSALAVGARAHGHMTMPAPRPTAWVSEFVGVHPQLYSTNTTHIYRQPTHTVQNGPSFHYNEASFRCHDFAAVSPSTTITAGGGLEVEWKLEARHPGDCALYISYDADKDRPVTWIKLYDFVGCMDQASLADYLQDDSWTDPLEVNRYTIALPSWLPSSDHAVLRWEWIAVQALANIELYVTCADVRVVGTDEPVEAFLDKVSPKVQVVTNAEHLPKTGYRNAYNKQKGAQWLIGPAVATYSGSSPGTSPRPHPPPSPPPSPLPPPTPPRPPRGSYLTPSLAAWADASPYSLSLDRVETVLDVLTTLETY
;
A
#
# COMPACT_ATOMS: atom_id res chain seq x y z
N ILE A 1 11.50 -12.70 65.10
CA ILE A 1 11.13 -11.86 66.26
C ILE A 1 10.67 -10.52 65.69
N ALA A 2 9.37 -10.21 65.84
CA ALA A 2 8.62 -8.96 65.57
C ALA A 2 8.80 -8.28 64.18
N ALA A 3 7.82 -8.16 63.26
CA ALA A 3 6.42 -7.71 63.28
C ALA A 3 6.22 -6.18 63.16
N ALA A 4 5.57 -5.74 62.06
CA ALA A 4 4.63 -4.61 61.85
C ALA A 4 4.62 -4.26 60.33
N HIS A 5 3.65 -4.60 59.48
CA HIS A 5 2.21 -4.29 59.36
C HIS A 5 1.83 -2.81 59.28
N GLY A 6 1.29 -2.40 58.13
CA GLY A 6 0.61 -1.13 57.88
C GLY A 6 -0.18 -1.18 56.55
N VAL A 7 -1.41 -1.70 56.60
CA VAL A 7 -2.39 -1.70 55.50
C VAL A 7 -3.39 -0.55 55.77
N ILE A 8 -3.58 0.34 54.80
CA ILE A 8 -4.56 1.42 54.87
C ILE A 8 -5.84 0.96 54.17
N GLN A 9 -6.89 0.69 54.96
CA GLN A 9 -8.29 0.60 54.50
C GLN A 9 -8.98 1.94 54.78
N GLN A 10 -9.53 2.58 53.75
CA GLN A 10 -10.43 3.72 53.92
C GLN A 10 -11.89 3.21 53.98
N ARG A 11 -12.57 3.53 55.08
CA ARG A 11 -14.00 3.35 55.30
C ARG A 11 -14.75 4.62 54.86
N ALA A 12 -15.88 4.41 54.18
CA ALA A 12 -16.91 5.42 53.96
C ALA A 12 -17.77 5.63 55.24
N PRO A 13 -18.35 6.82 55.46
CA PRO A 13 -19.41 7.00 56.44
C PRO A 13 -20.80 6.90 55.80
N ALA A 14 -21.67 6.15 56.46
CA ALA A 14 -23.11 6.13 56.27
C ALA A 14 -23.79 7.29 57.02
N TRP A 15 -24.87 7.83 56.46
CA TRP A 15 -25.87 8.61 57.19
C TRP A 15 -27.29 8.25 56.69
N GLU A 16 -28.08 7.65 57.57
CA GLU A 16 -29.57 7.66 57.61
C GLU A 16 -29.98 8.94 58.38
N SER A 17 -31.17 9.52 58.35
CA SER A 17 -32.44 9.38 57.62
C SER A 17 -33.29 10.61 58.00
N ALA A 18 -34.20 11.08 57.14
CA ALA A 18 -35.39 11.84 57.55
C ALA A 18 -36.44 11.83 56.44
N GLN A 19 -37.64 11.34 56.76
CA GLN A 19 -38.86 11.44 55.97
C GLN A 19 -39.60 12.75 56.29
N SER A 20 -40.23 13.38 55.30
CA SER A 20 -41.48 14.14 55.45
C SER A 20 -42.04 14.55 54.07
N GLU A 21 -43.29 14.12 53.86
CA GLU A 21 -44.43 14.80 53.21
C GLU A 21 -44.43 15.16 51.70
N SER A 22 -45.44 14.56 51.06
CA SER A 22 -46.34 15.06 50.01
C SER A 22 -46.18 16.51 49.54
N ASP A 23 -46.04 16.72 48.23
CA ASP A 23 -47.08 17.34 47.40
C ASP A 23 -46.71 17.43 45.90
N CYS A 24 -47.75 17.46 45.09
CA CYS A 24 -47.85 17.59 43.63
C CYS A 24 -46.65 18.19 42.85
N VAL A 25 -46.15 17.43 41.86
CA VAL A 25 -45.28 17.94 40.78
C VAL A 25 -45.83 17.48 39.41
N PRO A 26 -45.98 18.39 38.42
CA PRO A 26 -46.52 18.08 37.11
C PRO A 26 -45.56 17.24 36.26
N HIS A 27 -46.13 16.45 35.34
CA HIS A 27 -45.41 15.64 34.35
C HIS A 27 -44.29 16.42 33.65
N PRO A 28 -43.06 15.90 33.58
CA PRO A 28 -42.03 16.48 32.72
C PRO A 28 -42.38 16.23 31.25
N TYR A 29 -42.37 17.31 30.49
CA TYR A 29 -42.41 17.34 29.03
C TYR A 29 -41.32 16.41 28.46
N GLN A 30 -41.72 15.33 27.79
CA GLN A 30 -40.80 14.52 26.99
C GLN A 30 -40.50 15.28 25.69
N PRO A 31 -39.23 15.66 25.40
CA PRO A 31 -38.90 16.19 24.09
C PRO A 31 -39.15 15.10 23.03
N PRO A 32 -39.61 15.46 21.83
CA PRO A 32 -39.85 14.51 20.76
C PRO A 32 -38.55 13.75 20.46
N GLN A 33 -38.64 12.42 20.45
CA GLN A 33 -37.56 11.53 20.02
C GLN A 33 -37.11 11.95 18.62
N PRO A 34 -35.79 12.16 18.38
CA PRO A 34 -35.31 12.44 17.04
C PRO A 34 -35.68 11.27 16.13
N THR A 35 -36.42 11.56 15.08
CA THR A 35 -36.81 10.60 14.04
C THR A 35 -35.58 9.93 13.42
N PRO A 36 -35.63 8.62 13.08
CA PRO A 36 -34.49 7.85 12.62
C PRO A 36 -33.93 8.25 11.24
N MET A 37 -34.46 9.31 10.62
CA MET A 37 -34.03 9.77 9.28
C MET A 37 -32.66 10.45 9.26
N ARG A 38 -32.16 11.01 10.38
CA ARG A 38 -30.83 11.65 10.40
C ARG A 38 -29.66 10.65 10.43
N ALA A 39 -29.87 9.39 10.85
CA ALA A 39 -28.81 8.38 10.86
C ALA A 39 -28.51 7.78 9.47
N LEU A 40 -29.49 7.83 8.55
CA LEU A 40 -29.37 7.27 7.21
C LEU A 40 -28.57 8.17 6.24
N LEU A 41 -28.54 9.49 6.44
CA LEU A 41 -27.82 10.41 5.55
C LEU A 41 -26.30 10.45 5.82
N VAL A 42 -25.87 10.24 7.06
CA VAL A 42 -24.43 10.18 7.41
C VAL A 42 -23.77 8.89 6.88
N SER A 43 -24.56 7.82 6.70
CA SER A 43 -24.06 6.54 6.17
C SER A 43 -23.80 6.58 4.65
N ALA A 44 -24.40 7.53 3.92
CA ALA A 44 -24.25 7.67 2.47
C ALA A 44 -23.06 8.54 2.05
N LEU A 45 -22.47 9.30 2.98
CA LEU A 45 -21.24 10.08 2.76
C LEU A 45 -19.97 9.34 3.18
N ALA A 46 -20.07 8.06 3.56
CA ALA A 46 -18.93 7.16 3.60
C ALA A 46 -18.47 6.87 2.17
N VAL A 47 -17.90 7.89 1.51
CA VAL A 47 -16.95 7.68 0.42
C VAL A 47 -15.87 6.81 1.04
N GLY A 48 -15.95 5.51 0.79
CA GLY A 48 -15.11 4.51 1.44
C GLY A 48 -13.67 5.01 1.43
N ALA A 49 -13.01 5.00 2.59
CA ALA A 49 -11.61 5.34 2.72
C ALA A 49 -10.86 4.56 1.63
N ARG A 50 -10.49 5.25 0.56
CA ARG A 50 -9.86 4.63 -0.60
C ARG A 50 -8.53 4.12 -0.12
N ALA A 51 -8.36 2.82 -0.23
CA ALA A 51 -7.18 2.14 0.23
C ALA A 51 -5.93 2.76 -0.45
N HIS A 52 -4.80 2.82 0.25
CA HIS A 52 -3.87 3.94 0.16
C HIS A 52 -2.68 3.73 -0.78
N GLY A 53 -2.07 2.54 -0.86
CA GLY A 53 -0.97 2.33 -1.83
C GLY A 53 -0.42 0.92 -1.96
N HIS A 54 0.11 0.59 -3.14
CA HIS A 54 0.69 -0.71 -3.48
C HIS A 54 1.59 -0.64 -4.73
N MET A 55 2.51 -1.60 -4.88
CA MET A 55 3.29 -1.78 -6.10
C MET A 55 2.46 -2.42 -7.21
N THR A 56 2.60 -1.91 -8.44
CA THR A 56 1.95 -2.42 -9.66
C THR A 56 2.95 -3.01 -10.65
N MET A 57 4.22 -2.58 -10.60
CA MET A 57 5.32 -3.17 -11.37
C MET A 57 6.56 -3.37 -10.50
N PRO A 58 7.22 -4.55 -10.52
CA PRO A 58 6.80 -5.79 -11.20
C PRO A 58 5.43 -6.30 -10.75
N ALA A 59 4.82 -7.17 -11.55
CA ALA A 59 3.45 -7.64 -11.29
C ALA A 59 3.36 -8.25 -9.88
N PRO A 60 2.48 -7.72 -9.01
CA PRO A 60 2.38 -8.20 -7.64
C PRO A 60 1.79 -9.62 -7.60
N ARG A 61 2.09 -10.38 -6.55
CA ARG A 61 1.39 -11.63 -6.23
C ARG A 61 -0.10 -11.41 -6.28
N PRO A 62 -0.93 -12.33 -6.82
CA PRO A 62 -2.38 -12.24 -6.74
C PRO A 62 -2.86 -12.29 -5.26
N THR A 63 -4.09 -11.85 -4.98
CA THR A 63 -4.65 -11.84 -3.61
C THR A 63 -5.05 -13.23 -3.11
N ALA A 64 -4.45 -14.28 -3.65
CA ALA A 64 -4.61 -15.62 -3.13
C ALA A 64 -3.80 -15.71 -1.84
N TRP A 65 -4.48 -15.83 -0.71
CA TRP A 65 -3.85 -15.99 0.60
C TRP A 65 -3.05 -17.30 0.67
N VAL A 66 -1.97 -17.33 1.45
CA VAL A 66 -1.36 -18.61 1.87
C VAL A 66 -2.44 -19.43 2.59
N SER A 67 -2.52 -20.73 2.27
CA SER A 67 -3.63 -21.61 2.67
C SER A 67 -3.90 -21.63 4.18
N GLU A 68 -2.88 -21.43 5.00
CA GLU A 68 -2.96 -21.35 6.46
C GLU A 68 -3.69 -20.10 6.99
N PHE A 69 -3.73 -19.02 6.20
CA PHE A 69 -4.47 -17.80 6.53
C PHE A 69 -5.90 -17.82 5.98
N VAL A 70 -6.29 -18.90 5.28
CA VAL A 70 -7.67 -19.12 4.83
C VAL A 70 -8.56 -19.38 6.05
N GLY A 71 -9.41 -18.40 6.40
CA GLY A 71 -10.31 -18.43 7.56
C GLY A 71 -9.92 -17.51 8.70
N VAL A 72 -8.71 -16.92 8.69
CA VAL A 72 -8.27 -15.92 9.69
C VAL A 72 -8.84 -14.53 9.37
N HIS A 73 -9.11 -14.26 8.09
CA HIS A 73 -9.71 -13.00 7.63
C HIS A 73 -11.07 -13.21 6.95
N PRO A 74 -12.08 -13.80 7.63
CA PRO A 74 -13.37 -14.17 7.03
C PRO A 74 -14.09 -13.01 6.34
N GLN A 75 -13.79 -11.78 6.77
CA GLN A 75 -14.36 -10.53 6.24
C GLN A 75 -13.70 -10.06 4.92
N LEU A 76 -12.52 -10.59 4.58
CA LEU A 76 -11.75 -10.20 3.40
C LEU A 76 -11.93 -11.14 2.19
N TYR A 77 -12.76 -12.20 2.29
CA TYR A 77 -12.98 -13.19 1.21
C TYR A 77 -13.99 -12.79 0.14
N SER A 78 -14.58 -11.60 0.19
CA SER A 78 -15.50 -11.19 -0.89
C SER A 78 -14.73 -10.89 -2.17
N THR A 79 -15.22 -11.40 -3.30
CA THR A 79 -14.53 -11.65 -4.59
C THR A 79 -14.14 -10.40 -5.41
N ASN A 80 -13.81 -9.28 -4.78
CA ASN A 80 -13.16 -8.14 -5.40
C ASN A 80 -12.14 -7.50 -4.44
N THR A 81 -11.09 -8.26 -4.19
CA THR A 81 -10.05 -8.08 -3.17
C THR A 81 -8.94 -7.09 -3.54
N THR A 82 -9.07 -6.34 -4.63
CA THR A 82 -8.03 -5.37 -5.06
C THR A 82 -7.76 -4.28 -4.02
N HIS A 83 -8.74 -3.98 -3.16
CA HIS A 83 -8.58 -3.06 -2.04
C HIS A 83 -7.65 -3.59 -0.94
N ILE A 84 -7.39 -4.90 -0.89
CA ILE A 84 -6.59 -5.53 0.17
C ILE A 84 -5.12 -5.12 0.06
N TYR A 85 -4.52 -5.15 -1.14
CA TYR A 85 -3.13 -4.64 -1.35
C TYR A 85 -2.92 -3.23 -0.84
N ARG A 86 -4.00 -2.46 -0.83
CA ARG A 86 -3.97 -1.05 -0.58
C ARG A 86 -4.22 -0.75 0.90
N GLN A 87 -4.49 -1.74 1.74
CA GLN A 87 -4.59 -1.54 3.18
C GLN A 87 -3.21 -1.66 3.82
N PRO A 88 -2.90 -0.86 4.85
CA PRO A 88 -1.69 -1.06 5.61
C PRO A 88 -1.82 -2.38 6.37
N THR A 89 -0.75 -3.16 6.37
CA THR A 89 -0.72 -4.41 7.15
C THR A 89 -0.52 -4.12 8.63
N HIS A 90 0.16 -3.01 8.94
CA HIS A 90 0.53 -2.62 10.30
C HIS A 90 0.44 -1.10 10.47
N THR A 91 0.25 -0.68 11.70
CA THR A 91 0.37 0.72 12.09
C THR A 91 1.31 0.86 13.29
N VAL A 92 1.95 2.02 13.42
CA VAL A 92 2.78 2.37 14.57
C VAL A 92 2.12 3.52 15.34
N GLN A 93 2.36 3.57 16.65
CA GLN A 93 1.93 4.66 17.56
C GLN A 93 0.43 4.77 17.85
N ASN A 94 -0.27 3.63 17.96
CA ASN A 94 -1.71 3.51 18.26
C ASN A 94 -2.64 3.81 17.07
N GLY A 95 -2.15 3.61 15.84
CA GLY A 95 -3.00 3.61 14.66
C GLY A 95 -4.08 2.51 14.70
N PRO A 96 -5.06 2.56 13.79
CA PRO A 96 -6.08 1.53 13.69
C PRO A 96 -5.47 0.15 13.40
N SER A 97 -6.12 -0.90 13.91
CA SER A 97 -5.81 -2.28 13.54
C SER A 97 -6.61 -2.65 12.30
N PHE A 98 -5.94 -3.26 11.32
CA PHE A 98 -6.54 -3.71 10.06
C PHE A 98 -6.75 -5.23 10.02
N HIS A 99 -6.76 -5.87 11.19
CA HIS A 99 -7.01 -7.31 11.36
C HIS A 99 -6.04 -8.23 10.63
N TYR A 100 -4.84 -7.77 10.28
CA TYR A 100 -3.75 -8.59 9.76
C TYR A 100 -3.02 -9.35 10.88
N ASN A 101 -2.28 -10.40 10.53
CA ASN A 101 -1.45 -11.11 11.49
C ASN A 101 -0.10 -10.39 11.68
N GLU A 102 0.65 -10.79 12.71
CA GLU A 102 1.93 -10.15 13.03
C GLU A 102 3.02 -10.32 11.96
N ALA A 103 2.92 -11.34 11.11
CA ALA A 103 3.85 -11.60 10.00
C ALA A 103 3.44 -10.93 8.69
N SER A 104 2.25 -10.31 8.60
CA SER A 104 1.71 -9.77 7.35
C SER A 104 2.59 -8.71 6.71
N PHE A 105 3.47 -8.03 7.46
CA PHE A 105 4.40 -7.05 6.87
C PHE A 105 5.53 -7.66 6.03
N ARG A 106 5.65 -9.00 5.99
CA ARG A 106 6.56 -9.70 5.09
C ARG A 106 6.12 -9.55 3.64
N CYS A 107 4.92 -10.03 3.31
CA CYS A 107 4.37 -10.05 1.95
C CYS A 107 2.84 -9.99 1.90
N HIS A 108 2.21 -9.33 2.86
CA HIS A 108 0.75 -9.19 2.94
C HIS A 108 -0.01 -10.53 3.03
N ASP A 109 0.69 -11.59 3.47
CA ASP A 109 0.21 -12.98 3.55
C ASP A 109 -0.30 -13.60 2.23
N PHE A 110 0.05 -12.99 1.10
CA PHE A 110 -0.26 -13.55 -0.21
C PHE A 110 0.71 -14.66 -0.59
N ALA A 111 0.15 -15.75 -1.10
CA ALA A 111 0.89 -16.91 -1.55
C ALA A 111 1.82 -16.55 -2.72
N ALA A 112 3.00 -17.15 -2.70
CA ALA A 112 3.94 -17.09 -3.79
C ALA A 112 3.33 -17.72 -5.04
N VAL A 113 3.71 -17.16 -6.19
CA VAL A 113 3.38 -17.70 -7.50
C VAL A 113 4.65 -17.99 -8.28
N SER A 114 4.52 -18.79 -9.33
CA SER A 114 5.62 -18.93 -10.29
C SER A 114 5.98 -17.56 -10.87
N PRO A 115 7.27 -17.18 -10.88
CA PRO A 115 7.68 -15.91 -11.42
C PRO A 115 7.23 -15.67 -12.87
N SER A 116 6.58 -14.52 -13.10
CA SER A 116 6.16 -14.07 -14.43
C SER A 116 7.09 -13.00 -15.01
N THR A 117 7.93 -12.39 -14.17
CA THR A 117 8.86 -11.33 -14.54
C THR A 117 10.30 -11.81 -14.39
N THR A 118 11.13 -11.56 -15.40
CA THR A 118 12.58 -11.76 -15.31
C THR A 118 13.28 -10.43 -15.12
N ILE A 119 14.16 -10.34 -14.13
CA ILE A 119 15.03 -9.20 -13.87
C ILE A 119 16.49 -9.58 -14.11
N THR A 120 17.34 -8.60 -14.41
CA THR A 120 18.75 -8.84 -14.73
C THR A 120 19.66 -8.03 -13.81
N ALA A 121 20.59 -8.70 -13.14
CA ALA A 121 21.61 -8.06 -12.31
C ALA A 121 22.42 -7.04 -13.14
N GLY A 122 22.66 -5.84 -12.61
CA GLY A 122 23.32 -4.76 -13.33
C GLY A 122 22.44 -4.07 -14.39
N GLY A 123 21.24 -4.59 -14.67
CA GLY A 123 20.27 -4.00 -15.57
C GLY A 123 19.39 -2.94 -14.90
N GLY A 124 18.59 -2.24 -15.71
CA GLY A 124 17.53 -1.38 -15.20
C GLY A 124 16.30 -2.19 -14.79
N LEU A 125 15.68 -1.84 -13.66
CA LEU A 125 14.38 -2.33 -13.23
C LEU A 125 13.41 -1.15 -13.14
N GLU A 126 12.32 -1.20 -13.92
CA GLU A 126 11.18 -0.32 -13.70
C GLU A 126 10.36 -0.82 -12.51
N VAL A 127 10.13 0.09 -11.57
CA VAL A 127 9.24 -0.10 -10.43
C VAL A 127 8.14 0.93 -10.55
N GLU A 128 6.89 0.48 -10.43
CA GLU A 128 5.70 1.34 -10.44
C GLU A 128 4.88 1.04 -9.20
N TRP A 129 4.34 2.08 -8.59
CA TRP A 129 3.38 1.97 -7.51
C TRP A 129 2.28 2.99 -7.64
N LYS A 130 1.12 2.64 -7.09
CA LYS A 130 -0.04 3.49 -7.01
C LYS A 130 -0.25 3.94 -5.57
N LEU A 131 -0.43 5.24 -5.34
CA LEU A 131 -0.81 5.86 -4.06
C LEU A 131 -2.16 6.58 -4.22
N GLU A 132 -3.28 5.90 -3.96
CA GLU A 132 -4.61 6.52 -4.11
C GLU A 132 -4.87 7.57 -3.01
N ALA A 133 -4.35 7.31 -1.82
CA ALA A 133 -4.15 8.32 -0.80
C ALA A 133 -2.69 8.75 -0.89
N ARG A 134 -2.46 9.95 -1.43
CA ARG A 134 -1.13 10.49 -1.73
C ARG A 134 -0.41 10.99 -0.47
N HIS A 135 -0.40 10.17 0.58
CA HIS A 135 0.25 10.53 1.84
C HIS A 135 1.76 10.66 1.64
N PRO A 136 2.42 11.57 2.37
CA PRO A 136 3.87 11.62 2.39
C PRO A 136 4.44 10.37 3.07
N GLY A 137 5.56 9.89 2.58
CA GLY A 137 6.24 8.71 3.11
C GLY A 137 7.56 8.45 2.42
N ASP A 138 8.18 7.32 2.70
CA ASP A 138 9.26 6.80 1.86
C ASP A 138 8.94 5.38 1.47
N CYS A 139 9.46 4.98 0.31
CA CYS A 139 9.37 3.61 -0.14
C CYS A 139 10.74 2.95 -0.20
N ALA A 140 10.77 1.63 -0.10
CA ALA A 140 11.99 0.86 -0.24
C ALA A 140 11.73 -0.43 -1.02
N LEU A 141 12.72 -0.84 -1.82
CA LEU A 141 12.71 -2.12 -2.50
C LEU A 141 13.68 -3.08 -1.82
N TYR A 142 13.22 -4.29 -1.57
CA TYR A 142 14.01 -5.38 -1.02
C TYR A 142 13.91 -6.61 -1.93
N ILE A 143 14.86 -7.53 -1.78
CA ILE A 143 14.80 -8.87 -2.37
C ILE A 143 15.05 -9.93 -1.30
N SER A 144 14.37 -11.07 -1.42
CA SER A 144 14.62 -12.28 -0.64
C SER A 144 14.94 -13.45 -1.56
N TYR A 145 15.86 -14.29 -1.10
CA TYR A 145 16.23 -15.57 -1.71
C TYR A 145 15.89 -16.76 -0.80
N ASP A 146 15.12 -16.55 0.28
CA ASP A 146 14.75 -17.60 1.23
C ASP A 146 14.09 -18.78 0.51
N ALA A 147 14.35 -20.01 0.97
CA ALA A 147 13.80 -21.21 0.36
C ALA A 147 12.26 -21.21 0.39
N ASP A 148 11.65 -20.85 1.54
CA ASP A 148 10.21 -20.64 1.69
C ASP A 148 9.80 -19.31 1.06
N LYS A 149 9.15 -19.40 -0.11
CA LYS A 149 8.69 -18.24 -0.88
C LYS A 149 7.38 -17.66 -0.34
N ASP A 150 6.58 -18.45 0.35
CA ASP A 150 5.35 -17.96 0.97
C ASP A 150 5.66 -17.10 2.20
N ARG A 151 6.74 -17.44 2.93
CA ARG A 151 7.11 -16.79 4.19
C ARG A 151 8.57 -16.30 4.25
N PRO A 152 9.03 -15.46 3.29
CA PRO A 152 10.36 -14.89 3.34
C PRO A 152 10.54 -13.99 4.58
N VAL A 153 11.63 -14.21 5.30
CA VAL A 153 12.01 -13.47 6.52
C VAL A 153 13.33 -12.72 6.34
N THR A 154 14.23 -13.20 5.49
CA THR A 154 15.51 -12.56 5.20
C THR A 154 15.38 -11.65 3.99
N TRP A 155 15.67 -10.37 4.18
CA TRP A 155 15.54 -9.33 3.17
C TRP A 155 16.84 -8.56 2.98
N ILE A 156 17.11 -8.21 1.72
CA ILE A 156 18.26 -7.41 1.31
C ILE A 156 17.69 -6.14 0.67
N LYS A 157 17.94 -4.98 1.27
CA LYS A 157 17.48 -3.70 0.72
C LYS A 157 18.27 -3.37 -0.53
N LEU A 158 17.58 -3.14 -1.64
CA LEU A 158 18.17 -2.78 -2.94
C LEU A 158 18.15 -1.28 -3.20
N TYR A 159 17.11 -0.58 -2.75
CA TYR A 159 16.92 0.83 -3.07
C TYR A 159 15.99 1.53 -2.07
N ASP A 160 16.21 2.83 -1.87
CA ASP A 160 15.33 3.74 -1.14
C ASP A 160 14.74 4.78 -2.12
N PHE A 161 13.42 4.90 -2.14
CA PHE A 161 12.68 5.91 -2.89
C PHE A 161 12.25 7.03 -1.93
N VAL A 162 13.09 8.08 -1.87
CA VAL A 162 12.86 9.25 -1.01
C VAL A 162 11.54 9.92 -1.36
N GLY A 163 10.70 10.17 -0.36
CA GLY A 163 9.37 10.77 -0.54
C GLY A 163 8.34 9.83 -1.16
N CYS A 164 8.74 8.61 -1.54
CA CYS A 164 7.97 7.72 -2.40
C CYS A 164 7.46 8.40 -3.69
N MET A 165 8.25 9.36 -4.19
CA MET A 165 7.96 10.15 -5.38
C MET A 165 8.32 9.37 -6.64
N ASP A 166 7.64 9.68 -7.74
CA ASP A 166 8.14 9.32 -9.06
C ASP A 166 9.49 10.01 -9.35
N GLN A 167 10.26 9.41 -10.24
CA GLN A 167 11.62 9.85 -10.54
C GLN A 167 11.69 11.26 -11.13
N ALA A 168 10.67 11.70 -11.88
CA ALA A 168 10.66 13.03 -12.50
C ALA A 168 10.35 14.12 -11.47
N SER A 169 9.48 13.84 -10.49
CA SER A 169 9.10 14.82 -9.45
C SER A 169 10.06 14.87 -8.27
N LEU A 170 11.04 13.96 -8.16
CA LEU A 170 11.94 13.91 -6.99
C LEU A 170 12.76 15.19 -6.83
N ALA A 171 13.27 15.77 -7.92
CA ALA A 171 14.08 16.98 -7.84
C ALA A 171 13.27 18.16 -7.27
N ASP A 172 12.06 18.35 -7.78
CA ASP A 172 11.13 19.39 -7.32
C ASP A 172 10.74 19.13 -5.85
N TYR A 173 10.42 17.88 -5.51
CA TYR A 173 10.14 17.49 -4.12
C TYR A 173 11.30 17.83 -3.18
N LEU A 174 12.56 17.69 -3.59
CA LEU A 174 13.69 17.98 -2.72
C LEU A 174 14.05 19.47 -2.63
N GLN A 175 13.79 20.24 -3.68
CA GLN A 175 14.19 21.65 -3.77
C GLN A 175 13.09 22.62 -3.35
N ASP A 176 11.82 22.26 -3.54
CA ASP A 176 10.72 23.18 -3.34
C ASP A 176 10.42 23.36 -1.84
N ASP A 177 10.43 24.59 -1.33
CA ASP A 177 9.98 24.86 0.03
C ASP A 177 8.45 24.75 0.18
N SER A 178 7.74 24.65 -0.94
CA SER A 178 6.33 24.29 -1.02
C SER A 178 6.11 22.79 -0.85
N TRP A 179 4.87 22.43 -0.53
CA TRP A 179 4.49 21.05 -0.29
C TRP A 179 4.12 20.35 -1.60
N THR A 180 4.79 19.23 -1.90
CA THR A 180 4.48 18.39 -3.05
C THR A 180 4.12 16.99 -2.57
N ASP A 181 2.87 16.58 -2.80
CA ASP A 181 2.43 15.20 -2.59
C ASP A 181 2.97 14.29 -3.71
N PRO A 182 3.32 13.03 -3.42
CA PRO A 182 3.66 12.04 -4.45
C PRO A 182 2.50 11.86 -5.42
N LEU A 183 2.73 11.46 -6.67
CA LEU A 183 1.65 11.29 -7.64
C LEU A 183 0.73 10.12 -7.27
N GLU A 184 -0.45 10.03 -7.90
CA GLU A 184 -1.28 8.82 -7.75
C GLU A 184 -0.59 7.59 -8.35
N VAL A 185 0.14 7.75 -9.47
CA VAL A 185 0.95 6.69 -10.08
C VAL A 185 2.37 7.20 -10.18
N ASN A 186 3.30 6.48 -9.57
CA ASN A 186 4.70 6.84 -9.52
C ASN A 186 5.53 5.77 -10.20
N ARG A 187 6.57 6.19 -10.90
CA ARG A 187 7.48 5.30 -11.63
C ARG A 187 8.92 5.65 -11.32
N TYR A 188 9.75 4.64 -11.23
CA TYR A 188 11.18 4.78 -11.05
C TYR A 188 11.91 3.69 -11.82
N THR A 189 13.00 4.05 -12.50
CA THR A 189 13.94 3.05 -13.05
C THR A 189 15.19 3.02 -12.18
N ILE A 190 15.38 1.92 -11.46
CA ILE A 190 16.58 1.72 -10.63
C ILE A 190 17.60 0.86 -11.38
N ALA A 191 18.89 1.08 -11.11
CA ALA A 191 19.93 0.15 -11.52
C ALA A 191 20.00 -0.98 -10.48
N LEU A 192 19.74 -2.21 -10.90
CA LEU A 192 19.91 -3.37 -10.03
C LEU A 192 21.40 -3.61 -9.77
N PRO A 193 21.78 -4.02 -8.55
CA PRO A 193 23.16 -4.36 -8.29
C PRO A 193 23.66 -5.50 -9.19
N SER A 194 24.86 -5.35 -9.76
CA SER A 194 25.45 -6.36 -10.65
C SER A 194 25.90 -7.64 -9.95
N TRP A 195 25.96 -7.62 -8.61
CA TRP A 195 26.37 -8.74 -7.77
C TRP A 195 25.21 -9.67 -7.39
N LEU A 196 23.98 -9.42 -7.84
CA LEU A 196 22.87 -10.31 -7.54
C LEU A 196 23.10 -11.70 -8.17
N PRO A 197 22.97 -12.80 -7.41
CA PRO A 197 23.08 -14.14 -7.97
C PRO A 197 21.84 -14.49 -8.80
N SER A 198 22.03 -15.40 -9.76
CA SER A 198 20.93 -16.00 -10.50
C SER A 198 19.99 -16.79 -9.57
N SER A 199 18.69 -16.72 -9.83
CA SER A 199 17.69 -17.52 -9.12
C SER A 199 16.47 -17.73 -10.01
N ASP A 200 15.95 -18.95 -10.06
CA ASP A 200 14.70 -19.24 -10.76
C ASP A 200 13.48 -18.69 -10.01
N HIS A 201 13.62 -18.37 -8.72
CA HIS A 201 12.58 -17.75 -7.90
C HIS A 201 13.18 -16.93 -6.76
N ALA A 202 13.07 -15.61 -6.85
CA ALA A 202 13.32 -14.66 -5.78
C ALA A 202 12.06 -13.82 -5.53
N VAL A 203 11.97 -13.19 -4.36
CA VAL A 203 10.81 -12.37 -3.97
C VAL A 203 11.26 -10.92 -3.86
N LEU A 204 10.73 -10.04 -4.70
CA LEU A 204 10.83 -8.60 -4.50
C LEU A 204 9.77 -8.14 -3.51
N ARG A 205 10.13 -7.21 -2.64
CA ARG A 205 9.25 -6.59 -1.67
C ARG A 205 9.36 -5.08 -1.76
N TRP A 206 8.26 -4.45 -2.13
CA TRP A 206 8.07 -3.02 -2.01
C TRP A 206 7.42 -2.71 -0.67
N GLU A 207 7.99 -1.77 0.05
CA GLU A 207 7.50 -1.28 1.33
C GLU A 207 7.23 0.22 1.20
N TRP A 208 6.15 0.69 1.82
CA TRP A 208 5.88 2.12 2.00
C TRP A 208 5.58 2.42 3.46
N ILE A 209 6.32 3.39 4.00
CA ILE A 209 6.13 3.95 5.34
C ILE A 209 5.45 5.30 5.16
N ALA A 210 4.13 5.33 5.35
CA ALA A 210 3.35 6.56 5.26
C ALA A 210 3.42 7.33 6.60
N VAL A 211 3.85 8.59 6.54
CA VAL A 211 4.17 9.43 7.70
C VAL A 211 3.24 10.65 7.81
N GLN A 212 2.04 10.58 7.26
CA GLN A 212 1.03 11.65 7.31
C GLN A 212 0.64 12.01 8.75
N ALA A 213 0.74 11.10 9.70
CA ALA A 213 0.43 11.39 11.09
C ALA A 213 1.44 10.70 12.00
N LEU A 214 2.14 11.46 12.85
CA LEU A 214 3.08 10.86 13.79
C LEU A 214 2.39 9.88 14.74
N ALA A 215 1.14 10.16 15.13
CA ALA A 215 0.31 9.26 15.95
C ALA A 215 -0.29 8.07 15.17
N ASN A 216 -0.13 8.01 13.84
CA ASN A 216 -0.63 6.92 13.00
C ASN A 216 0.28 6.77 11.78
N ILE A 217 1.40 6.07 11.97
CA ILE A 217 2.27 5.68 10.87
C ILE A 217 1.66 4.42 10.24
N GLU A 218 1.43 4.43 8.94
CA GLU A 218 0.81 3.32 8.21
C GLU A 218 1.84 2.61 7.35
N LEU A 219 1.88 1.27 7.46
CA LEU A 219 2.90 0.44 6.86
C LEU A 219 2.31 -0.49 5.79
N TYR A 220 2.67 -0.24 4.54
CA TYR A 220 2.19 -0.98 3.37
C TYR A 220 3.30 -1.86 2.82
N VAL A 221 2.92 -3.03 2.31
CA VAL A 221 3.85 -3.94 1.68
C VAL A 221 3.19 -4.61 0.47
N THR A 222 3.96 -4.85 -0.57
CA THR A 222 3.53 -5.64 -1.71
C THR A 222 4.71 -6.46 -2.22
N CYS A 223 4.48 -7.74 -2.52
CA CYS A 223 5.52 -8.62 -3.04
C CYS A 223 5.26 -9.04 -4.48
N ALA A 224 6.33 -9.27 -5.23
CA ALA A 224 6.32 -9.84 -6.57
C ALA A 224 7.34 -10.98 -6.67
N ASP A 225 6.94 -12.07 -7.31
CA ASP A 225 7.82 -13.21 -7.57
C ASP A 225 8.55 -13.02 -8.91
N VAL A 226 9.88 -13.08 -8.88
CA VAL A 226 10.74 -12.80 -10.04
C VAL A 226 11.76 -13.89 -10.27
N ARG A 227 12.17 -14.05 -11.54
CA ARG A 227 13.36 -14.78 -11.91
C ARG A 227 14.52 -13.79 -12.03
N VAL A 228 15.66 -14.11 -11.43
CA VAL A 228 16.87 -13.28 -11.50
C VAL A 228 17.86 -13.92 -12.46
N VAL A 229 18.24 -13.20 -13.51
CA VAL A 229 19.42 -13.49 -14.31
C VAL A 229 20.57 -12.68 -13.72
N GLY A 230 21.51 -13.37 -13.07
CA GLY A 230 22.58 -12.74 -12.31
C GLY A 230 23.90 -13.47 -12.45
N THR A 231 24.72 -13.39 -11.42
CA THR A 231 26.01 -14.09 -11.36
C THR A 231 25.81 -15.60 -11.15
N ASP A 232 26.84 -16.40 -11.46
CA ASP A 232 26.89 -17.83 -11.16
C ASP A 232 27.27 -18.13 -9.69
N GLU A 233 27.44 -17.11 -8.86
CA GLU A 233 27.68 -17.31 -7.43
C GLU A 233 26.46 -18.00 -6.78
N PRO A 234 26.66 -19.10 -6.03
CA PRO A 234 25.59 -19.72 -5.26
C PRO A 234 24.96 -18.73 -4.26
N VAL A 235 23.64 -18.78 -4.12
CA VAL A 235 22.88 -17.88 -3.24
C VAL A 235 23.42 -17.89 -1.81
N GLU A 236 23.81 -19.04 -1.27
CA GLU A 236 24.35 -19.16 0.09
C GLU A 236 25.67 -18.41 0.24
N ALA A 237 26.58 -18.54 -0.74
CA ALA A 237 27.84 -17.83 -0.74
C ALA A 237 27.66 -16.30 -0.93
N PHE A 238 26.66 -15.91 -1.72
CA PHE A 238 26.24 -14.53 -1.85
C PHE A 238 25.70 -13.97 -0.51
N LEU A 239 24.84 -14.72 0.16
CA LEU A 239 24.24 -14.32 1.44
C LEU A 239 25.29 -14.10 2.53
N ASP A 240 26.42 -14.80 2.51
CA ASP A 240 27.54 -14.57 3.44
C ASP A 240 28.27 -13.22 3.21
N LYS A 241 28.19 -12.67 2.00
CA LYS A 241 28.94 -11.47 1.56
C LYS A 241 28.09 -10.20 1.48
N VAL A 242 26.77 -10.35 1.47
CA VAL A 242 25.83 -9.22 1.42
C VAL A 242 25.49 -8.71 2.83
N SER A 243 25.51 -7.39 3.00
CA SER A 243 25.22 -6.73 4.28
C SER A 243 24.73 -5.28 4.12
N PRO A 244 23.75 -4.82 4.91
CA PRO A 244 23.02 -5.59 5.92
C PRO A 244 22.00 -6.55 5.30
N LYS A 245 21.79 -7.67 6.00
CA LYS A 245 20.59 -8.51 5.85
C LYS A 245 19.62 -8.15 6.96
N VAL A 246 18.35 -8.11 6.63
CA VAL A 246 17.28 -7.64 7.51
C VAL A 246 16.35 -8.81 7.77
N GLN A 247 16.03 -9.06 9.03
CA GLN A 247 15.02 -10.05 9.40
C GLN A 247 13.69 -9.32 9.63
N VAL A 248 12.66 -9.71 8.89
CA VAL A 248 11.29 -9.23 9.09
C VAL A 248 10.47 -10.43 9.52
N VAL A 249 10.48 -10.73 10.82
CA VAL A 249 9.78 -11.89 11.36
C VAL A 249 8.37 -11.47 11.75
N THR A 250 8.22 -10.51 12.67
CA THR A 250 6.89 -10.02 13.04
C THR A 250 6.87 -8.50 13.16
N ASN A 251 5.67 -7.91 13.19
CA ASN A 251 5.36 -6.55 13.63
C ASN A 251 6.29 -5.44 13.09
N ALA A 252 6.77 -5.57 11.86
CA ALA A 252 7.73 -4.64 11.25
C ALA A 252 8.99 -4.36 12.11
N GLU A 253 9.54 -5.39 12.76
CA GLU A 253 10.67 -5.29 13.69
C GLU A 253 11.93 -4.58 13.16
N HIS A 254 12.11 -4.51 11.84
CA HIS A 254 13.23 -3.78 11.22
C HIS A 254 13.06 -2.26 11.24
N LEU A 255 11.88 -1.77 11.61
CA LEU A 255 11.57 -0.36 11.73
C LEU A 255 11.56 0.08 13.20
N PRO A 256 11.94 1.33 13.50
CA PRO A 256 11.85 1.86 14.85
C PRO A 256 10.40 2.08 15.26
N LYS A 257 10.12 2.04 16.57
CA LYS A 257 8.77 2.32 17.11
C LYS A 257 8.46 3.82 17.19
N THR A 258 9.49 4.68 17.17
CA THR A 258 9.40 6.15 17.29
C THR A 258 10.48 6.79 16.42
N GLY A 259 10.52 8.13 16.35
CA GLY A 259 11.55 8.85 15.58
C GLY A 259 11.21 9.08 14.11
N TYR A 260 9.94 8.89 13.74
CA TYR A 260 9.42 9.24 12.42
C TYR A 260 9.45 10.76 12.21
N ARG A 261 9.80 11.17 10.99
CA ARG A 261 9.83 12.57 10.61
C ARG A 261 8.42 13.14 10.53
N ASN A 262 8.26 14.42 10.86
CA ASN A 262 7.06 15.17 10.54
C ASN A 262 7.19 15.76 9.14
N ALA A 263 6.61 15.07 8.14
CA ALA A 263 6.69 15.51 6.76
C ALA A 263 6.08 16.92 6.56
N TYR A 264 4.99 17.24 7.26
CA TYR A 264 4.34 18.57 7.19
C TYR A 264 5.16 19.70 7.83
N ASN A 265 6.20 19.38 8.61
CA ASN A 265 7.24 20.33 9.04
C ASN A 265 8.40 20.40 8.05
N LYS A 266 8.19 20.02 6.79
CA LYS A 266 9.19 20.03 5.71
C LYS A 266 10.40 19.14 5.98
N GLN A 267 10.25 18.14 6.85
CA GLN A 267 11.27 17.12 7.05
C GLN A 267 11.20 16.13 5.90
N LYS A 268 12.18 16.20 4.99
CA LYS A 268 12.26 15.41 3.76
C LYS A 268 13.71 15.25 3.31
N GLY A 269 13.96 14.27 2.44
CA GLY A 269 15.29 13.95 1.95
C GLY A 269 15.90 12.72 2.61
N ALA A 270 17.03 12.27 2.05
CA ALA A 270 17.69 11.03 2.44
C ALA A 270 18.08 10.97 3.93
N GLN A 271 18.35 12.13 4.56
CA GLN A 271 18.68 12.23 5.98
C GLN A 271 17.53 11.88 6.93
N TRP A 272 16.30 11.77 6.41
CA TRP A 272 15.12 11.36 7.18
C TRP A 272 14.59 9.98 6.79
N LEU A 273 15.30 9.25 5.93
CA LEU A 273 14.96 7.87 5.63
C LEU A 273 15.05 7.03 6.90
N ILE A 274 14.09 6.13 7.06
CA ILE A 274 14.02 5.21 8.19
C ILE A 274 14.20 3.78 7.71
N GLY A 275 14.77 2.97 8.59
CA GLY A 275 15.02 1.56 8.36
C GLY A 275 16.48 1.26 8.04
N PRO A 276 16.76 0.02 7.61
CA PRO A 276 18.12 -0.44 7.35
C PRO A 276 18.72 0.27 6.14
N ALA A 277 20.06 0.36 6.09
CA ALA A 277 20.77 0.86 4.94
C ALA A 277 20.57 -0.03 3.70
N VAL A 278 20.70 0.55 2.50
CA VAL A 278 20.82 -0.22 1.25
C VAL A 278 22.02 -1.16 1.36
N ALA A 279 21.82 -2.41 0.93
CA ALA A 279 22.82 -3.44 1.05
C ALA A 279 24.04 -3.18 0.17
N THR A 280 25.19 -3.55 0.71
CA THR A 280 26.48 -3.62 0.02
C THR A 280 26.92 -5.08 -0.08
N TYR A 281 27.83 -5.35 -0.99
CA TYR A 281 28.35 -6.68 -1.24
C TYR A 281 29.89 -6.64 -1.20
N SER A 282 30.48 -7.48 -0.35
CA SER A 282 31.94 -7.49 -0.13
C SER A 282 32.69 -8.48 -1.03
N GLY A 283 31.99 -9.21 -1.90
CA GLY A 283 32.63 -10.12 -2.86
C GLY A 283 33.15 -9.40 -4.10
N SER A 284 33.87 -10.15 -4.93
CA SER A 284 34.31 -9.67 -6.23
C SER A 284 33.09 -9.49 -7.13
N SER A 285 32.67 -8.26 -7.35
CA SER A 285 31.69 -7.99 -8.40
C SER A 285 32.28 -8.44 -9.73
N PRO A 286 31.59 -9.28 -10.52
CA PRO A 286 32.05 -9.57 -11.87
C PRO A 286 32.19 -8.23 -12.58
N GLY A 287 33.41 -7.91 -13.03
CA GLY A 287 33.67 -6.70 -13.78
C GLY A 287 32.64 -6.60 -14.90
N THR A 288 31.97 -5.45 -15.01
CA THR A 288 30.88 -5.18 -15.95
C THR A 288 31.04 -6.00 -17.22
N SER A 289 30.27 -7.09 -17.33
CA SER A 289 30.34 -7.96 -18.50
C SER A 289 30.03 -7.11 -19.74
N PRO A 290 30.70 -7.32 -20.89
CA PRO A 290 30.50 -6.49 -22.06
C PRO A 290 29.01 -6.45 -22.40
N ARG A 291 28.52 -5.24 -22.66
CA ARG A 291 27.16 -4.92 -23.13
C ARG A 291 26.60 -6.10 -23.93
N PRO A 292 25.39 -6.62 -23.61
CA PRO A 292 24.81 -7.72 -24.36
C PRO A 292 24.88 -7.40 -25.85
N HIS A 293 25.43 -8.32 -26.65
CA HIS A 293 25.35 -8.19 -28.10
C HIS A 293 23.88 -7.95 -28.46
N PRO A 294 23.57 -6.94 -29.30
CA PRO A 294 22.20 -6.74 -29.74
C PRO A 294 21.67 -8.06 -30.29
N PRO A 295 20.43 -8.45 -29.94
CA PRO A 295 19.85 -9.69 -30.44
C PRO A 295 19.98 -9.72 -31.97
N PRO A 296 20.28 -10.88 -32.57
CA PRO A 296 20.33 -11.00 -34.02
C PRO A 296 19.02 -10.45 -34.59
N SER A 297 19.12 -9.58 -35.60
CA SER A 297 17.96 -8.98 -36.23
C SER A 297 16.96 -10.09 -36.59
N PRO A 298 15.66 -9.92 -36.25
CA PRO A 298 14.66 -10.91 -36.62
C PRO A 298 14.73 -11.14 -38.13
N PRO A 299 14.56 -12.40 -38.61
CA PRO A 299 14.49 -12.67 -40.02
C PRO A 299 13.39 -11.80 -40.65
N PRO A 300 13.60 -11.28 -41.88
CA PRO A 300 12.62 -10.42 -42.54
C PRO A 300 11.27 -11.12 -42.56
N SER A 301 10.24 -10.43 -42.08
CA SER A 301 8.87 -10.96 -42.09
C SER A 301 8.51 -11.40 -43.51
N PRO A 302 7.88 -12.57 -43.69
CA PRO A 302 7.39 -12.98 -44.99
C PRO A 302 6.44 -11.91 -45.55
N LEU A 303 6.61 -11.61 -46.84
CA LEU A 303 5.75 -10.68 -47.56
C LEU A 303 4.28 -11.07 -47.36
N PRO A 304 3.39 -10.11 -47.05
CA PRO A 304 1.97 -10.38 -46.93
C PRO A 304 1.44 -10.94 -48.26
N PRO A 305 0.50 -11.90 -48.22
CA PRO A 305 -0.14 -12.42 -49.43
C PRO A 305 -0.87 -11.30 -50.17
N PRO A 306 -0.97 -11.38 -51.51
CA PRO A 306 -1.65 -10.37 -52.31
C PRO A 306 -3.11 -10.24 -51.88
N THR A 307 -3.54 -9.00 -51.67
CA THR A 307 -4.89 -8.65 -51.25
C THR A 307 -5.91 -9.14 -52.30
N PRO A 308 -6.97 -9.87 -51.91
CA PRO A 308 -8.01 -10.27 -52.84
C PRO A 308 -8.74 -9.06 -53.46
N PRO A 309 -9.23 -9.18 -54.70
CA PRO A 309 -9.91 -8.08 -55.39
C PRO A 309 -11.17 -7.65 -54.64
N ARG A 310 -11.31 -6.33 -54.50
CA ARG A 310 -12.41 -5.69 -53.77
C ARG A 310 -13.74 -5.91 -54.51
N PRO A 311 -14.81 -6.36 -53.84
CA PRO A 311 -16.13 -6.43 -54.45
C PRO A 311 -16.69 -5.02 -54.74
N PRO A 312 -17.56 -4.87 -55.76
CA PRO A 312 -18.15 -3.59 -56.13
C PRO A 312 -19.02 -3.02 -55.00
N ARG A 313 -18.91 -1.70 -54.81
CA ARG A 313 -19.65 -0.93 -53.79
C ARG A 313 -21.15 -0.97 -54.06
N GLY A 314 -21.87 -1.76 -53.27
CA GLY A 314 -23.32 -1.58 -53.07
C GLY A 314 -23.57 -0.33 -52.23
N SER A 315 -24.40 0.56 -52.75
CA SER A 315 -24.90 1.76 -52.09
C SER A 315 -25.83 1.37 -50.93
N TYR A 316 -25.33 1.49 -49.70
CA TYR A 316 -26.16 1.43 -48.49
C TYR A 316 -26.28 2.82 -47.87
N LEU A 317 -27.52 3.14 -47.51
CA LEU A 317 -27.98 4.37 -46.89
C LEU A 317 -27.25 4.61 -45.55
N THR A 318 -26.71 5.81 -45.39
CA THR A 318 -26.18 6.34 -44.12
C THR A 318 -27.31 6.63 -43.13
N PRO A 319 -27.33 6.05 -41.92
CA PRO A 319 -28.12 6.56 -40.81
C PRO A 319 -27.40 7.76 -40.18
N SER A 320 -28.17 8.79 -39.82
CA SER A 320 -27.70 10.01 -39.17
C SER A 320 -27.27 9.76 -37.71
N LEU A 321 -26.22 10.46 -37.30
CA LEU A 321 -25.59 10.53 -35.97
C LEU A 321 -26.48 11.18 -34.88
N ALA A 322 -27.72 10.70 -34.67
CA ALA A 322 -28.66 11.30 -33.70
C ALA A 322 -29.30 10.32 -32.70
N ALA A 323 -28.78 9.10 -32.54
CA ALA A 323 -29.43 8.10 -31.69
C ALA A 323 -28.47 7.20 -30.91
N TRP A 324 -27.51 7.76 -30.16
CA TRP A 324 -26.71 7.01 -29.17
C TRP A 324 -26.40 7.82 -27.89
N ALA A 325 -27.28 8.76 -27.52
CA ALA A 325 -27.14 9.55 -26.29
C ALA A 325 -28.02 9.06 -25.11
N ASP A 326 -28.83 8.01 -25.29
CA ASP A 326 -29.71 7.47 -24.23
C ASP A 326 -29.46 5.98 -24.02
N ALA A 327 -28.46 5.64 -23.21
CA ALA A 327 -28.42 4.43 -22.38
C ALA A 327 -27.10 4.34 -21.60
N SER A 328 -26.99 5.06 -20.48
CA SER A 328 -26.11 4.61 -19.40
C SER A 328 -26.63 5.14 -18.05
N PRO A 329 -27.10 4.28 -17.14
CA PRO A 329 -27.68 4.73 -15.86
C PRO A 329 -26.62 5.05 -14.78
N TYR A 330 -25.34 5.19 -15.11
CA TYR A 330 -24.29 5.51 -14.13
C TYR A 330 -23.27 6.52 -14.66
N SER A 331 -23.70 7.75 -14.91
CA SER A 331 -22.81 8.91 -14.88
C SER A 331 -23.28 9.87 -13.78
N LEU A 332 -22.47 10.01 -12.73
CA LEU A 332 -22.66 11.06 -11.73
C LEU A 332 -22.18 12.37 -12.37
N SER A 333 -23.11 13.19 -12.86
CA SER A 333 -22.81 14.58 -13.25
C SER A 333 -22.62 15.41 -11.97
N LEU A 334 -21.61 16.29 -11.99
CA LEU A 334 -21.30 17.24 -10.92
C LEU A 334 -22.44 18.24 -10.67
N ASP A 335 -23.39 18.36 -11.59
CA ASP A 335 -24.52 19.30 -11.52
C ASP A 335 -25.57 18.89 -10.47
N ARG A 336 -25.50 17.65 -9.94
CA ARG A 336 -26.37 17.19 -8.85
C ARG A 336 -25.83 17.42 -7.45
N VAL A 337 -24.56 17.80 -7.29
CA VAL A 337 -23.98 18.11 -5.97
C VAL A 337 -24.55 19.43 -5.45
N GLU A 338 -24.74 20.42 -6.32
CA GLU A 338 -25.37 21.69 -5.92
C GLU A 338 -26.84 21.52 -5.55
N THR A 339 -27.58 20.62 -6.22
CA THR A 339 -28.98 20.32 -5.85
C THR A 339 -29.09 19.66 -4.47
N VAL A 340 -28.09 18.88 -4.04
CA VAL A 340 -28.06 18.28 -2.70
C VAL A 340 -27.70 19.32 -1.63
N LEU A 341 -26.80 20.26 -1.94
CA LEU A 341 -26.48 21.38 -1.06
C LEU A 341 -27.66 22.32 -0.85
N ASP A 342 -28.42 22.63 -1.91
CA ASP A 342 -29.54 23.58 -1.84
C ASP A 342 -30.72 23.05 -1.00
N VAL A 343 -30.96 21.74 -1.05
CA VAL A 343 -31.96 21.03 -0.20
C VAL A 343 -31.52 20.97 1.27
N LEU A 344 -30.22 20.91 1.55
CA LEU A 344 -29.70 20.91 2.93
C LEU A 344 -29.77 22.31 3.56
N THR A 345 -29.57 23.38 2.79
CA THR A 345 -29.72 24.76 3.28
C THR A 345 -31.18 25.18 3.50
N THR A 346 -32.15 24.63 2.74
CA THR A 346 -33.57 24.96 2.97
C THR A 346 -34.14 24.31 4.24
N LEU A 347 -33.53 23.22 4.72
CA LEU A 347 -33.94 22.52 5.95
C LEU A 347 -33.40 23.13 7.25
N GLU A 348 -32.53 24.15 7.19
CA GLU A 348 -32.06 24.89 8.37
C GLU A 348 -32.92 26.12 8.72
N THR A 349 -33.95 26.42 7.92
CA THR A 349 -34.82 27.60 8.10
C THR A 349 -36.28 27.30 8.45
N TYR A 350 -36.62 26.06 8.86
CA TYR A 350 -37.95 25.71 9.38
C TYR A 350 -37.91 24.96 10.70
#